data_AF-A0A369JFL4-F1
#
_entry.id   AF-A0A369JFL4-F1
#
_cell.length_a   1.000
_cell.length_b   1.000
_cell.length_c   1.000
_cell.angle_alpha   90.00
_cell.angle_beta   90.00
_cell.angle_gamma   90.00
#
_symmetry.space_group_name_H-M   'P 1'
#
loop_
_entity.id
_entity.type
_entity.pdbx_description
1 polymer ?
#
loop_
_entity_poly.entity_id
_entity_poly.type
_entity_poly.pdbx_seq_one_letter_code
_entity_poly.pdbx_strand_id
1 'polypeptide(L)'
;LSLDPSLFGIKRTSKQRDNQPSEYLVPAPRQTLSTHQAQFAKIGFCKYANDVSKILSRQLVVTQLHSKEMTSLVACGPTIGGVHVVCCISMNFDTTRAVFDDQGAIEYTNGILANPLAQPINVSNLATISDSRIFSSDNNMTINSYAASQDTFFNDCSTVFSNMFNELVPRGTSLTSITPYPVSVGLVFSLRNEVFQIQTGNARVFDLAGEWSSYDIIYHNRDGSLGTDPKLLSVRTMRTLSNGAPIQIEDFSTVAPGIDPITGISSVSVVLTLNDGTIYSSKDGAETVAIEDRIIVDLGIPFSCVYMSPEGDIGVNISIAVLRPFSAYDKVYFDYELASDLSRTTFGEPIHANFHAARPGTAYNYYGVQVPV
;
A
#
# COMPACT_ATOMS: atom_id res chain seq x y z
N LEU A 1 -9.11 0.17 -5.15
CA LEU A 1 -7.99 -0.78 -5.36
C LEU A 1 -7.92 -1.70 -4.15
N SER A 2 -8.64 -2.82 -4.22
CA SER A 2 -8.45 -3.94 -3.30
C SER A 2 -7.29 -4.76 -3.87
N LEU A 3 -6.30 -5.09 -3.04
CA LEU A 3 -5.27 -6.06 -3.42
C LEU A 3 -5.96 -7.38 -3.75
N ASP A 4 -5.79 -7.88 -4.97
CA ASP A 4 -6.29 -9.18 -5.39
C ASP A 4 -5.60 -10.28 -4.56
N PRO A 5 -6.35 -11.07 -3.76
CA PRO A 5 -5.79 -12.18 -2.99
C PRO A 5 -5.18 -13.28 -3.89
N SER A 6 -5.44 -13.27 -5.20
CA SER A 6 -4.90 -14.25 -6.15
C SER A 6 -3.38 -14.13 -6.38
N LEU A 7 -2.77 -12.99 -6.01
CA LEU A 7 -1.31 -12.79 -6.03
C LEU A 7 -0.57 -13.63 -4.97
N PHE A 8 -1.29 -14.18 -3.99
CA PHE A 8 -0.80 -15.22 -3.09
C PHE A 8 -1.69 -16.45 -3.30
N GLY A 9 -1.26 -17.41 -4.13
CA GLY A 9 -2.06 -18.56 -4.60
C GLY A 9 -2.75 -19.43 -3.53
N ILE A 10 -3.76 -18.90 -2.84
CA ILE A 10 -4.57 -19.57 -1.83
C ILE A 10 -5.92 -19.86 -2.46
N LYS A 11 -6.05 -21.06 -3.05
CA LYS A 11 -7.36 -21.65 -3.35
C LYS A 11 -8.05 -21.99 -2.02
N ARG A 12 -9.03 -21.18 -1.59
CA ARG A 12 -9.99 -21.60 -0.56
C ARG A 12 -10.93 -22.63 -1.16
N THR A 13 -10.72 -23.90 -0.83
CA THR A 13 -11.79 -24.90 -0.88
C THR A 13 -12.46 -24.94 0.48
N SER A 14 -13.73 -24.56 0.52
CA SER A 14 -14.53 -24.49 1.73
C SER A 14 -14.95 -25.89 2.19
N LYS A 15 -14.83 -26.14 3.50
CA LYS A 15 -15.78 -27.01 4.19
C LYS A 15 -16.30 -26.25 5.40
N GLN A 16 -17.53 -25.78 5.23
CA GLN A 16 -18.34 -25.03 6.18
C GLN A 16 -18.42 -25.78 7.52
N ARG A 17 -18.20 -25.07 8.63
CA ARG A 17 -18.64 -25.49 9.96
C ARG A 17 -19.64 -24.43 10.42
N ASP A 18 -20.89 -24.87 10.54
CA ASP A 18 -22.06 -24.04 10.82
C ASP A 18 -22.03 -23.34 12.19
N ASN A 19 -22.69 -22.18 12.25
CA ASN A 19 -23.24 -21.49 13.43
C ASN A 19 -22.31 -20.72 14.41
N GLN A 20 -21.58 -19.73 13.92
CA GLN A 20 -21.28 -18.50 14.67
C GLN A 20 -21.43 -17.28 13.74
N PRO A 21 -22.07 -16.17 14.16
CA PRO A 21 -22.10 -14.96 13.36
C PRO A 21 -20.65 -14.49 13.17
N SER A 22 -20.29 -14.12 11.94
CA SER A 22 -18.94 -13.66 11.59
C SER A 22 -18.63 -12.35 12.34
N GLU A 23 -18.14 -12.47 13.57
CA GLU A 23 -17.53 -11.38 14.32
C GLU A 23 -16.39 -10.82 13.47
N TYR A 24 -16.46 -9.52 13.15
CA TYR A 24 -15.45 -8.80 12.39
C TYR A 24 -14.06 -9.03 13.01
N LEU A 25 -13.23 -9.83 12.34
CA LEU A 25 -11.83 -10.08 12.72
C LEU A 25 -10.93 -8.88 12.47
N VAL A 26 -11.42 -7.88 11.73
CA VAL A 26 -10.70 -6.64 11.42
C VAL A 26 -11.18 -5.55 12.39
N PRO A 27 -10.26 -4.91 13.15
CA PRO A 27 -10.61 -3.78 14.00
C PRO A 27 -11.13 -2.59 13.18
N ALA A 28 -12.24 -2.01 13.63
CA ALA A 28 -12.83 -0.81 13.05
C ALA A 28 -12.37 0.43 13.84
N PRO A 29 -12.10 1.57 13.17
CA PRO A 29 -11.58 2.78 13.82
C PRO A 29 -12.43 3.31 15.00
N ARG A 30 -13.72 2.94 15.03
CA ARG A 30 -14.69 3.36 16.06
C ARG A 30 -14.72 2.49 17.31
N GLN A 31 -14.02 1.36 17.31
CA GLN A 31 -14.05 0.41 18.42
C GLN A 31 -13.20 0.86 19.60
N THR A 32 -13.56 0.40 20.81
CA THR A 32 -12.82 0.72 22.04
C THR A 32 -11.42 0.11 22.02
N LEU A 33 -10.52 0.63 22.87
CA LEU A 33 -9.19 0.05 23.06
C LEU A 33 -9.27 -1.43 23.50
N SER A 34 -10.20 -1.75 24.41
CA SER A 34 -10.43 -3.13 24.85
C SER A 34 -10.88 -4.05 23.71
N THR A 35 -11.68 -3.54 22.78
CA THR A 35 -12.12 -4.30 21.60
C THR A 35 -10.96 -4.55 20.64
N HIS A 36 -10.12 -3.53 20.38
CA HIS A 36 -8.90 -3.68 19.58
C HIS A 36 -7.97 -4.72 20.20
N GLN A 37 -7.68 -4.61 21.51
CA GLN A 37 -6.84 -5.56 22.23
C GLN A 37 -7.37 -7.00 22.12
N ALA A 38 -8.69 -7.18 22.27
CA ALA A 38 -9.32 -8.49 22.12
C ALA A 38 -9.22 -9.05 20.69
N GLN A 39 -9.36 -8.20 19.66
CA GLN A 39 -9.23 -8.62 18.26
C GLN A 39 -7.79 -8.94 17.87
N PHE A 40 -6.81 -8.11 18.28
CA PHE A 40 -5.38 -8.41 18.07
C PHE A 40 -4.97 -9.70 18.79
N ALA A 41 -5.50 -9.95 20.00
CA ALA A 41 -5.31 -11.21 20.71
C ALA A 41 -5.90 -12.42 19.96
N LYS A 42 -7.10 -12.28 19.37
CA LYS A 42 -7.75 -13.35 18.60
C LYS A 42 -6.96 -13.76 17.36
N ILE A 43 -6.26 -12.82 16.72
CA ILE A 43 -5.45 -13.12 15.54
C ILE A 43 -4.02 -13.55 15.88
N GLY A 44 -3.65 -13.67 17.17
CA GLY A 44 -2.41 -14.32 17.61
C GLY A 44 -1.25 -13.37 17.95
N PHE A 45 -1.44 -12.05 17.85
CA PHE A 45 -0.60 -11.13 18.61
C PHE A 45 -0.90 -11.34 20.09
N CYS A 46 0.07 -11.21 21.00
CA CYS A 46 -0.09 -11.55 22.42
C CYS A 46 0.04 -13.05 22.80
N LYS A 47 1.01 -13.80 22.24
CA LYS A 47 1.29 -15.21 22.60
C LYS A 47 1.57 -15.46 24.10
N TYR A 48 1.88 -14.45 24.89
CA TYR A 48 2.20 -14.61 26.32
C TYR A 48 0.97 -14.73 27.25
N ALA A 49 -0.26 -14.58 26.73
CA ALA A 49 -1.47 -14.64 27.54
C ALA A 49 -1.89 -16.08 27.97
N ASN A 50 -1.38 -17.12 27.32
CA ASN A 50 -1.82 -18.50 27.58
C ASN A 50 -1.04 -19.24 28.68
N ASP A 51 -0.02 -18.61 29.27
CA ASP A 51 0.83 -19.22 30.29
C ASP A 51 0.35 -18.81 31.69
N VAL A 52 -0.78 -19.38 32.11
CA VAL A 52 -1.60 -19.04 33.30
C VAL A 52 -0.85 -19.22 34.64
N SER A 53 0.41 -19.64 34.65
CA SER A 53 1.10 -20.07 35.88
C SER A 53 1.96 -19.03 36.62
N LYS A 54 2.04 -17.74 36.23
CA LYS A 54 2.87 -16.73 36.94
C LYS A 54 2.28 -15.32 36.92
N ILE A 55 1.18 -15.09 37.66
CA ILE A 55 0.22 -14.00 37.38
C ILE A 55 0.49 -12.61 38.01
N LEU A 56 1.27 -12.42 39.08
CA LEU A 56 1.20 -11.11 39.78
C LEU A 56 2.26 -10.06 39.39
N SER A 57 3.39 -10.44 38.80
CA SER A 57 4.42 -9.49 38.31
C SER A 57 4.48 -9.37 36.77
N ARG A 58 3.74 -10.24 36.06
CA ARG A 58 3.67 -10.24 34.59
C ARG A 58 2.55 -9.39 34.03
N GLN A 59 1.48 -9.07 34.77
CA GLN A 59 0.34 -8.34 34.21
C GLN A 59 0.75 -7.01 33.58
N LEU A 60 1.65 -6.23 34.21
CA LEU A 60 2.14 -4.96 33.66
C LEU A 60 3.02 -5.16 32.41
N VAL A 61 3.92 -6.15 32.45
CA VAL A 61 4.84 -6.49 31.34
C VAL A 61 4.06 -7.04 30.13
N VAL A 62 3.06 -7.88 30.39
CA VAL A 62 2.17 -8.46 29.39
C VAL A 62 1.29 -7.38 28.79
N THR A 63 0.70 -6.47 29.58
CA THR A 63 -0.05 -5.32 29.03
C THR A 63 0.82 -4.37 28.23
N GLN A 64 2.08 -4.13 28.62
CA GLN A 64 3.00 -3.27 27.86
C GLN A 64 3.48 -3.93 26.57
N LEU A 65 3.71 -5.25 26.57
CA LEU A 65 4.01 -6.01 25.35
C LEU A 65 2.81 -6.03 24.40
N HIS A 66 1.58 -6.18 24.93
CA HIS A 66 0.35 -6.11 24.13
C HIS A 66 0.17 -4.73 23.47
N SER A 67 0.40 -3.67 24.24
CA SER A 67 0.30 -2.30 23.74
C SER A 67 1.43 -1.95 22.75
N LYS A 68 2.65 -2.48 22.97
CA LYS A 68 3.77 -2.31 22.03
C LYS A 68 3.47 -2.96 20.68
N GLU A 69 3.17 -4.27 20.63
CA GLU A 69 2.90 -4.97 19.35
C GLU A 69 1.73 -4.35 18.58
N MET A 70 0.66 -3.98 19.27
CA MET A 70 -0.50 -3.30 18.68
C MET A 70 -0.13 -1.90 18.17
N THR A 71 0.66 -1.13 18.93
CA THR A 71 1.17 0.18 18.51
C THR A 71 2.08 0.04 17.30
N SER A 72 2.98 -0.94 17.27
CA SER A 72 3.83 -1.24 16.12
C SER A 72 2.96 -1.50 14.89
N LEU A 73 1.98 -2.40 14.95
CA LEU A 73 1.13 -2.70 13.79
C LEU A 73 0.39 -1.48 13.24
N VAL A 74 -0.16 -0.66 14.13
CA VAL A 74 -0.93 0.53 13.72
C VAL A 74 -0.01 1.66 13.26
N ALA A 75 1.19 1.79 13.81
CA ALA A 75 2.17 2.77 13.34
C ALA A 75 2.80 2.36 11.99
N CYS A 76 3.07 1.07 11.78
CA CYS A 76 3.74 0.57 10.58
C CYS A 76 2.80 0.31 9.39
N GLY A 77 1.54 -0.06 9.66
CA GLY A 77 0.58 -0.50 8.63
C GLY A 77 0.20 0.58 7.60
N PRO A 78 -0.17 1.80 8.02
CA PRO A 78 -0.53 2.89 7.13
C PRO A 78 0.60 3.30 6.18
N THR A 79 1.84 3.10 6.60
CA THR A 79 3.04 3.32 5.81
C THR A 79 3.21 2.31 4.66
N ILE A 80 2.53 1.16 4.71
CA ILE A 80 2.53 0.10 3.67
C ILE A 80 1.27 0.14 2.80
N GLY A 81 0.12 0.59 3.33
CA GLY A 81 -1.18 0.47 2.65
C GLY A 81 -1.97 1.76 2.45
N GLY A 82 -1.58 2.88 3.06
CA GLY A 82 -2.41 4.08 3.15
C GLY A 82 -3.72 3.85 3.91
N VAL A 83 -4.43 4.93 4.25
CA VAL A 83 -5.76 4.87 4.87
C VAL A 83 -6.80 5.34 3.86
N HIS A 84 -7.71 4.45 3.48
CA HIS A 84 -8.88 4.82 2.67
C HIS A 84 -9.98 5.33 3.58
N VAL A 85 -10.24 6.64 3.53
CA VAL A 85 -11.46 7.21 4.12
C VAL A 85 -12.60 6.98 3.12
N VAL A 86 -13.78 6.62 3.63
CA VAL A 86 -15.00 6.47 2.83
C VAL A 86 -15.19 7.72 1.97
N CYS A 87 -15.26 7.54 0.64
CA CYS A 87 -15.18 8.55 -0.43
C CYS A 87 -13.77 8.91 -0.89
N CYS A 88 -13.21 8.07 -1.78
CA CYS A 88 -12.23 8.34 -2.87
C CYS A 88 -11.02 9.27 -2.65
N ILE A 89 -10.81 9.81 -1.45
CA ILE A 89 -9.74 10.72 -1.09
C ILE A 89 -8.76 9.90 -0.25
N SER A 90 -7.61 9.60 -0.85
CA SER A 90 -6.42 9.15 -0.11
C SER A 90 -6.00 10.30 0.81
N MET A 91 -6.36 10.24 2.09
CA MET A 91 -5.74 11.10 3.09
C MET A 91 -4.37 10.51 3.44
N ASN A 92 -3.36 11.35 3.52
CA ASN A 92 -2.05 10.88 3.96
C ASN A 92 -2.10 10.60 5.46
N PHE A 93 -1.32 9.61 5.88
CA PHE A 93 -1.17 9.29 7.29
C PHE A 93 -0.20 10.26 7.98
N ASP A 94 0.79 10.74 7.25
CA ASP A 94 1.81 11.71 7.65
C ASP A 94 2.12 12.65 6.48
N THR A 95 3.11 13.54 6.63
CA THR A 95 3.54 14.40 5.53
C THR A 95 4.45 13.70 4.50
N THR A 96 5.00 12.53 4.81
CA THR A 96 5.91 11.75 3.96
C THR A 96 5.17 10.66 3.18
N ARG A 97 4.29 11.12 2.28
CA ARG A 97 3.44 10.23 1.46
C ARG A 97 4.24 9.11 0.79
N ALA A 98 3.84 7.87 1.08
CA ALA A 98 4.40 6.64 0.49
C ALA A 98 5.90 6.44 0.73
N VAL A 99 6.42 7.02 1.82
CA VAL A 99 7.76 6.71 2.33
C VAL A 99 7.60 5.83 3.55
N PHE A 100 8.36 4.73 3.60
CA PHE A 100 8.46 3.92 4.81
C PHE A 100 9.44 4.57 5.78
N ASP A 101 8.94 5.36 6.73
CA ASP A 101 9.68 6.10 7.76
C ASP A 101 8.87 6.25 9.07
N ASP A 102 9.49 6.85 10.08
CA ASP A 102 8.93 7.12 11.41
C ASP A 102 8.21 8.47 11.50
N GLN A 103 7.95 9.15 10.39
CA GLN A 103 7.41 10.51 10.37
C GLN A 103 6.02 10.59 11.01
N GLY A 104 5.17 9.58 10.83
CA GLY A 104 3.88 9.51 11.52
C GLY A 104 4.00 9.52 13.05
N ALA A 105 5.07 8.94 13.61
CA ALA A 105 5.35 9.00 15.04
C ALA A 105 5.87 10.38 15.46
N ILE A 106 6.78 10.98 14.67
CA ILE A 106 7.29 12.34 14.88
C ILE A 106 6.13 13.35 14.88
N GLU A 107 5.22 13.24 13.93
CA GLU A 107 4.09 14.15 13.79
C GLU A 107 3.07 13.98 14.91
N TYR A 108 2.75 12.74 15.27
CA TYR A 108 1.86 12.47 16.42
C TYR A 108 2.42 13.08 17.71
N THR A 109 3.71 12.84 17.99
CA THR A 109 4.35 13.31 19.23
C THR A 109 4.53 14.83 19.27
N ASN A 110 4.67 15.47 18.11
CA ASN A 110 4.69 16.93 17.98
C ASN A 110 3.29 17.57 17.86
N GLY A 111 2.22 16.78 17.89
CA GLY A 111 0.84 17.28 17.80
C GLY A 111 0.45 17.80 16.41
N ILE A 112 1.11 17.34 15.35
CA ILE A 112 0.79 17.70 13.95
C ILE A 112 -0.43 16.89 13.46
N LEU A 113 -1.31 17.55 12.69
CA LEU A 113 -2.65 17.10 12.29
C LEU A 113 -2.70 16.30 10.97
N ALA A 114 -1.62 15.63 10.55
CA ALA A 114 -1.64 14.89 9.30
C ALA A 114 -2.46 13.59 9.39
N ASN A 115 -2.30 12.82 10.48
CA ASN A 115 -3.05 11.59 10.70
C ASN A 115 -4.48 11.86 11.18
N PRO A 116 -5.53 11.60 10.35
CA PRO A 116 -6.92 11.85 10.72
C PRO A 116 -7.46 10.90 11.81
N LEU A 117 -6.78 9.79 12.07
CA LEU A 117 -7.13 8.81 13.10
C LEU A 117 -6.32 8.97 14.40
N ALA A 118 -5.28 9.81 14.41
CA ALA A 118 -4.52 10.13 15.62
C ALA A 118 -4.91 11.47 16.26
N GLN A 119 -5.75 12.27 15.60
CA GLN A 119 -6.33 13.47 16.18
C GLN A 119 -7.80 13.63 15.77
N PRO A 120 -8.69 14.08 16.68
CA PRO A 120 -10.08 14.29 16.32
C PRO A 120 -10.22 15.45 15.34
N ILE A 121 -10.89 15.23 14.21
CA ILE A 121 -11.49 16.32 13.42
C ILE A 121 -12.53 17.08 14.28
N ASN A 122 -13.11 16.40 15.28
CA ASN A 122 -14.05 16.96 16.24
C ASN A 122 -13.79 16.38 17.65
N VAL A 123 -13.36 17.23 18.59
CA VAL A 123 -13.05 16.87 20.00
C VAL A 123 -14.22 16.22 20.74
N SER A 124 -15.45 16.39 20.26
CA SER A 124 -16.66 15.79 20.82
C SER A 124 -16.90 14.34 20.38
N ASN A 125 -16.11 13.78 19.46
CA ASN A 125 -16.26 12.41 18.96
C ASN A 125 -14.97 11.58 19.11
N LEU A 126 -14.61 11.30 20.37
CA LEU A 126 -13.41 10.51 20.71
C LEU A 126 -13.45 9.07 20.18
N ALA A 127 -14.62 8.55 19.83
CA ALA A 127 -14.77 7.20 19.29
C ALA A 127 -14.05 7.03 17.95
N THR A 128 -13.83 8.08 17.16
CA THR A 128 -13.24 7.97 15.80
C THR A 128 -11.70 7.98 15.74
N ILE A 129 -11.00 8.07 16.87
CA ILE A 129 -9.54 8.29 16.95
C ILE A 129 -8.80 6.99 17.37
N SER A 130 -8.87 5.94 16.55
CA SER A 130 -8.27 4.63 16.88
C SER A 130 -6.79 4.74 17.21
N ASP A 131 -6.05 5.50 16.41
CA ASP A 131 -4.60 5.49 16.47
C ASP A 131 -4.13 6.23 17.71
N SER A 132 -4.75 7.36 18.08
CA SER A 132 -4.44 8.04 19.35
C SER A 132 -4.67 7.15 20.56
N ARG A 133 -5.77 6.37 20.57
CA ARG A 133 -6.05 5.44 21.67
C ARG A 133 -5.02 4.32 21.75
N ILE A 134 -4.54 3.86 20.60
CA ILE A 134 -3.55 2.79 20.51
C ILE A 134 -2.17 3.32 20.86
N PHE A 135 -1.76 4.45 20.32
CA PHE A 135 -0.48 5.10 20.60
C PHE A 135 -0.34 5.51 22.07
N SER A 136 -1.44 5.88 22.74
CA SER A 136 -1.45 6.18 24.17
C SER A 136 -1.63 4.95 25.08
N SER A 137 -1.84 3.76 24.51
CA SER A 137 -2.17 2.54 25.28
C SER A 137 -1.04 2.02 26.18
N ASP A 138 0.18 2.49 25.98
CA ASP A 138 1.35 2.23 26.83
C ASP A 138 1.91 3.52 27.45
N ASN A 139 1.07 4.55 27.65
CA ASN A 139 1.50 5.89 28.07
C ASN A 139 2.43 6.58 27.07
N ASN A 140 2.20 6.36 25.77
CA ASN A 140 3.00 6.90 24.65
C ASN A 140 4.45 6.42 24.62
N MET A 141 4.82 5.36 25.34
CA MET A 141 6.22 4.92 25.41
C MET A 141 6.72 4.45 24.04
N THR A 142 5.99 3.56 23.37
CA THR A 142 6.39 2.98 22.08
C THR A 142 6.41 4.04 20.99
N ILE A 143 5.35 4.86 20.89
CA ILE A 143 5.27 5.89 19.85
C ILE A 143 6.34 6.98 20.03
N ASN A 144 6.69 7.36 21.27
CA ASN A 144 7.80 8.26 21.55
C ASN A 144 9.16 7.62 21.19
N SER A 145 9.31 6.31 21.39
CA SER A 145 10.52 5.60 20.98
C SER A 145 10.68 5.59 19.46
N TYR A 146 9.59 5.51 18.70
CA TYR A 146 9.62 5.61 17.24
C TYR A 146 9.96 7.02 16.78
N ALA A 147 9.32 8.04 17.36
CA ALA A 147 9.64 9.44 17.06
C ALA A 147 11.11 9.82 17.35
N ALA A 148 11.78 9.08 18.23
CA ALA A 148 13.18 9.31 18.58
C ALA A 148 14.17 8.49 17.73
N SER A 149 13.72 7.45 17.01
CA SER A 149 14.60 6.51 16.32
C SER A 149 13.89 5.73 15.20
N GLN A 150 14.20 6.13 13.97
CA GLN A 150 13.83 5.44 12.75
C GLN A 150 14.28 3.96 12.73
N ASP A 151 15.48 3.67 13.22
CA ASP A 151 15.96 2.28 13.32
C ASP A 151 15.10 1.44 14.27
N THR A 152 14.66 2.03 15.40
CA THR A 152 13.79 1.33 16.35
C THR A 152 12.42 1.05 15.73
N PHE A 153 11.87 2.05 15.02
CA PHE A 153 10.64 1.89 14.25
C PHE A 153 10.76 0.76 13.23
N PHE A 154 11.80 0.76 12.38
CA PHE A 154 11.98 -0.28 11.37
C PHE A 154 12.19 -1.68 11.93
N ASN A 155 12.99 -1.82 12.98
CA ASN A 155 13.23 -3.12 13.61
C ASN A 155 11.95 -3.70 14.22
N ASP A 156 11.16 -2.88 14.90
CA ASP A 156 9.89 -3.33 15.47
C ASP A 156 8.84 -3.62 14.38
N CYS A 157 8.77 -2.81 13.31
CA CYS A 157 7.90 -3.09 12.17
C CYS A 157 8.26 -4.42 11.50
N SER A 158 9.56 -4.64 11.22
CA SER A 158 10.06 -5.88 10.65
C SER A 158 9.71 -7.08 11.53
N THR A 159 9.88 -6.94 12.84
CA THR A 159 9.56 -8.00 13.82
C THR A 159 8.07 -8.32 13.81
N VAL A 160 7.20 -7.31 13.87
CA VAL A 160 5.76 -7.54 13.99
C VAL A 160 5.15 -8.11 12.72
N PHE A 161 5.62 -7.68 11.54
CA PHE A 161 5.23 -8.31 10.27
C PHE A 161 5.79 -9.71 10.12
N SER A 162 7.04 -9.96 10.55
CA SER A 162 7.59 -11.32 10.58
C SER A 162 6.76 -12.26 11.44
N ASN A 163 6.30 -11.79 12.60
CA ASN A 163 5.39 -12.55 13.46
C ASN A 163 4.04 -12.81 12.77
N MET A 164 3.50 -11.85 12.00
CA MET A 164 2.29 -12.09 11.20
C MET A 164 2.45 -13.28 10.27
N PHE A 165 3.57 -13.34 9.55
CA PHE A 165 3.80 -14.39 8.56
C PHE A 165 4.22 -15.71 9.20
N ASN A 166 5.04 -15.68 10.24
CA ASN A 166 5.59 -16.91 10.83
C ASN A 166 4.63 -17.56 11.83
N GLU A 167 3.88 -16.75 12.59
CA GLU A 167 3.14 -17.23 13.75
C GLU A 167 1.62 -17.30 13.53
N LEU A 168 1.08 -16.52 12.57
CA LEU A 168 -0.36 -16.47 12.30
C LEU A 168 -0.79 -17.33 11.12
N VAL A 169 0.15 -18.03 10.48
CA VAL A 169 -0.13 -18.95 9.39
C VAL A 169 -0.86 -20.19 9.92
N PRO A 170 -2.00 -20.58 9.31
CA PRO A 170 -2.80 -21.71 9.78
C PRO A 170 -2.00 -23.02 9.88
N ARG A 171 -2.36 -23.84 10.88
CA ARG A 171 -1.79 -25.18 11.03
C ARG A 171 -2.00 -26.00 9.76
N GLY A 172 -0.94 -26.63 9.28
CA GLY A 172 -0.94 -27.42 8.04
C GLY A 172 -0.51 -26.65 6.80
N THR A 173 -0.30 -25.33 6.90
CA THR A 173 0.37 -24.55 5.87
C THR A 173 1.87 -24.58 6.11
N SER A 174 2.64 -24.96 5.09
CA SER A 174 4.10 -24.83 5.10
C SER A 174 4.47 -23.60 4.30
N LEU A 175 5.13 -22.64 4.94
CA LEU A 175 5.82 -21.58 4.22
C LEU A 175 7.17 -22.12 3.72
N THR A 176 7.53 -21.78 2.50
CA THR A 176 8.89 -21.97 1.99
C THR A 176 9.68 -20.69 2.19
N SER A 177 10.95 -20.81 2.55
CA SER A 177 11.84 -19.64 2.60
C SER A 177 11.84 -18.95 1.24
N ILE A 178 11.74 -17.62 1.26
CA ILE A 178 11.93 -16.77 0.09
C ILE A 178 13.22 -15.99 0.30
N THR A 179 14.09 -15.98 -0.71
CA THR A 179 15.26 -15.11 -0.72
C THR A 179 14.88 -13.87 -1.53
N PRO A 180 14.99 -12.66 -0.97
CA PRO A 180 14.79 -11.44 -1.74
C PRO A 180 15.73 -11.40 -2.95
N TYR A 181 15.27 -10.84 -4.07
CA TYR A 181 16.19 -10.51 -5.16
C TYR A 181 17.24 -9.51 -4.66
N PRO A 182 18.54 -9.77 -4.91
CA PRO A 182 19.61 -8.85 -4.53
C PRO A 182 19.43 -7.44 -5.10
N VAL A 183 18.85 -7.33 -6.29
CA VAL A 183 18.42 -6.05 -6.87
C VAL A 183 16.98 -6.16 -7.30
N SER A 184 16.16 -5.15 -6.97
CA SER A 184 14.81 -5.08 -7.53
C SER A 184 14.26 -3.66 -7.66
N VAL A 185 13.40 -3.46 -8.64
CA VAL A 185 12.67 -2.20 -8.85
C VAL A 185 11.17 -2.41 -8.66
N GLY A 186 10.53 -1.50 -7.93
CA GLY A 186 9.08 -1.44 -7.77
C GLY A 186 8.58 -0.02 -8.04
N LEU A 187 7.34 0.10 -8.51
CA LEU A 187 6.70 1.40 -8.65
C LEU A 187 5.18 1.34 -8.47
N VAL A 188 4.63 2.49 -8.12
CA VAL A 188 3.21 2.80 -8.09
C VAL A 188 2.98 3.98 -9.02
N PHE A 189 2.23 3.73 -10.07
CA PHE A 189 1.76 4.78 -10.98
C PHE A 189 0.37 5.25 -10.57
N SER A 190 0.01 6.47 -10.97
CA SER A 190 -1.32 7.01 -10.81
C SER A 190 -1.73 7.81 -12.04
N LEU A 191 -3.03 7.86 -12.28
CA LEU A 191 -3.65 8.79 -13.21
C LEU A 191 -4.55 9.71 -12.39
N ARG A 192 -4.28 11.01 -12.44
CA ARG A 192 -5.08 12.01 -11.73
C ARG A 192 -5.25 13.22 -12.62
N ASN A 193 -6.49 13.62 -12.88
CA ASN A 193 -6.79 14.76 -13.75
C ASN A 193 -6.13 14.59 -15.12
N GLU A 194 -6.21 13.38 -15.69
CA GLU A 194 -5.58 13.00 -16.95
C GLU A 194 -4.04 13.04 -16.94
N VAL A 195 -3.39 13.34 -15.80
CA VAL A 195 -1.93 13.33 -15.65
C VAL A 195 -1.48 11.95 -15.18
N PHE A 196 -0.77 11.24 -16.06
CA PHE A 196 -0.13 9.97 -15.74
C PHE A 196 1.22 10.23 -15.08
N GLN A 197 1.52 9.57 -13.96
CA GLN A 197 2.73 9.83 -13.18
C GLN A 197 3.17 8.60 -12.39
N ILE A 198 4.48 8.44 -12.19
CA ILE A 198 5.02 7.55 -11.16
C ILE A 198 4.94 8.33 -9.86
N GLN A 199 3.99 7.95 -9.02
CA GLN A 199 3.78 8.60 -7.75
C GLN A 199 4.92 8.26 -6.79
N THR A 200 5.30 6.98 -6.77
CA THR A 200 6.36 6.45 -5.90
C THR A 200 7.01 5.29 -6.62
N GLY A 201 8.32 5.31 -6.74
CA GLY A 201 9.13 4.21 -7.19
C GLY A 201 10.26 3.96 -6.21
N ASN A 202 10.67 2.71 -6.09
CA ASN A 202 11.77 2.32 -5.22
C ASN A 202 12.65 1.33 -5.98
N ALA A 203 13.94 1.57 -5.92
CA ALA A 203 14.97 0.70 -6.45
C ALA A 203 15.83 0.28 -5.27
N ARG A 204 15.97 -1.03 -5.03
CA ARG A 204 16.68 -1.55 -3.86
C ARG A 204 17.83 -2.49 -4.23
N VAL A 205 18.85 -2.44 -3.40
CA VAL A 205 19.95 -3.41 -3.31
C VAL A 205 19.87 -4.07 -1.93
N PHE A 206 19.75 -5.39 -1.90
CA PHE A 206 19.66 -6.20 -0.69
C PHE A 206 20.96 -7.00 -0.52
N ASP A 207 21.61 -6.83 0.63
CA ASP A 207 22.76 -7.62 1.08
C ASP A 207 23.97 -7.62 0.12
N LEU A 208 24.17 -6.52 -0.63
CA LEU A 208 25.35 -6.32 -1.49
C LEU A 208 26.11 -5.04 -1.15
N ALA A 209 25.88 -4.45 0.03
CA ALA A 209 26.51 -3.19 0.39
C ALA A 209 28.04 -3.33 0.41
N GLY A 210 28.73 -2.51 -0.39
CA GLY A 210 30.18 -2.56 -0.56
C GLY A 210 30.68 -3.54 -1.62
N GLU A 211 29.78 -4.30 -2.28
CA GLU A 211 30.12 -5.22 -3.38
C GLU A 211 29.98 -4.59 -4.77
N TRP A 212 29.59 -3.32 -4.84
CA TRP A 212 29.32 -2.59 -6.08
C TRP A 212 30.04 -1.24 -6.14
N SER A 213 30.29 -0.79 -7.38
CA SER A 213 31.06 0.41 -7.72
C SER A 213 30.20 1.52 -8.34
N SER A 214 29.09 1.17 -9.01
CA SER A 214 28.09 2.15 -9.46
C SER A 214 26.65 1.62 -9.30
N TYR A 215 25.72 2.55 -9.13
CA TYR A 215 24.29 2.30 -9.00
C TYR A 215 23.54 3.41 -9.74
N ASP A 216 22.89 3.06 -10.85
CA ASP A 216 22.21 4.02 -11.71
C ASP A 216 20.77 3.58 -11.95
N ILE A 217 19.81 4.48 -11.69
CA ILE A 217 18.43 4.29 -12.12
C ILE A 217 18.28 4.91 -13.51
N ILE A 218 17.91 4.08 -14.48
CA ILE A 218 17.66 4.49 -15.86
C ILE A 218 16.20 4.22 -16.23
N TYR A 219 15.73 4.87 -17.29
CA TYR A 219 14.44 4.57 -17.88
C TYR A 219 14.54 4.50 -19.40
N HIS A 220 13.62 3.77 -20.01
CA HIS A 220 13.47 3.75 -21.47
C HIS A 220 12.20 4.49 -21.87
N ASN A 221 12.27 5.18 -23.00
CA ASN A 221 11.11 5.77 -23.65
C ASN A 221 10.28 4.68 -24.32
N ARG A 222 9.03 5.00 -24.64
CA ARG A 222 8.08 4.13 -25.36
C ARG A 222 8.54 3.59 -26.71
N ASP A 223 9.47 4.27 -27.36
CA ASP A 223 10.10 3.80 -28.60
C ASP A 223 11.30 2.84 -28.35
N GLY A 224 11.59 2.52 -27.09
CA GLY A 224 12.70 1.68 -26.66
C GLY A 224 14.03 2.42 -26.52
N SER A 225 14.11 3.72 -26.84
CA SER A 225 15.32 4.51 -26.65
C SER A 225 15.61 4.77 -25.17
N LEU A 226 16.89 4.98 -24.82
CA LEU A 226 17.26 5.36 -23.46
C LEU A 226 16.75 6.78 -23.15
N GLY A 227 16.06 6.92 -22.03
CA GLY A 227 15.57 8.18 -21.52
C GLY A 227 16.68 9.09 -21.03
N THR A 228 16.69 10.34 -21.48
CA THR A 228 17.73 11.33 -21.12
C THR A 228 17.19 12.60 -20.50
N ASP A 229 15.86 12.75 -20.37
CA ASP A 229 15.25 13.93 -19.76
C ASP A 229 15.25 13.79 -18.23
N PRO A 230 16.08 14.57 -17.50
CA PRO A 230 16.10 14.53 -16.04
C PRO A 230 14.83 15.13 -15.41
N LYS A 231 13.97 15.80 -16.19
CA LYS A 231 12.67 16.31 -15.72
C LYS A 231 11.59 15.23 -15.67
N LEU A 232 11.78 14.12 -16.37
CA LEU A 232 10.80 13.03 -16.38
C LEU A 232 10.92 12.13 -15.14
N LEU A 233 12.14 11.90 -14.64
CA LEU A 233 12.41 11.03 -13.50
C LEU A 233 13.34 11.72 -12.52
N SER A 234 12.84 12.01 -11.32
CA SER A 234 13.65 12.51 -10.21
C SER A 234 13.99 11.35 -9.28
N VAL A 235 15.29 11.16 -9.07
CA VAL A 235 15.85 10.18 -8.14
C VAL A 235 16.30 10.89 -6.87
N ARG A 236 15.96 10.33 -5.72
CA ARG A 236 16.35 10.84 -4.40
C ARG A 236 17.65 10.20 -3.94
N THR A 237 18.29 10.84 -2.95
CA THR A 237 19.50 10.31 -2.32
C THR A 237 19.24 8.91 -1.76
N MET A 238 20.20 8.01 -1.99
CA MET A 238 20.20 6.68 -1.43
C MET A 238 20.11 6.71 0.10
N ARG A 239 19.20 5.91 0.64
CA ARG A 239 19.08 5.65 2.08
C ARG A 239 19.43 4.19 2.35
N THR A 240 19.99 3.94 3.53
CA THR A 240 20.33 2.58 3.97
C THR A 240 19.47 2.20 5.15
N LEU A 241 18.81 1.05 5.04
CA LEU A 241 18.10 0.38 6.11
C LEU A 241 18.86 -0.89 6.50
N SER A 242 18.51 -1.49 7.63
CA SER A 242 19.01 -2.80 8.03
C SER A 242 17.91 -3.62 8.68
N ASN A 243 17.83 -4.91 8.31
CA ASN A 243 16.98 -5.90 8.98
C ASN A 243 17.77 -7.18 9.33
N GLY A 244 19.04 -7.01 9.68
CA GLY A 244 20.01 -8.11 9.80
C GLY A 244 20.92 -8.26 8.57
N ALA A 245 20.51 -7.66 7.45
CA ALA A 245 21.33 -7.40 6.27
C ALA A 245 21.11 -5.94 5.81
N PRO A 246 22.12 -5.30 5.20
CA PRO A 246 21.98 -3.95 4.68
C PRO A 246 21.04 -3.92 3.47
N ILE A 247 20.15 -2.93 3.45
CA ILE A 247 19.23 -2.66 2.34
C ILE A 247 19.42 -1.22 1.90
N GLN A 248 19.99 -1.03 0.72
CA GLN A 248 20.18 0.31 0.13
C GLN A 248 19.04 0.60 -0.83
N ILE A 249 18.40 1.76 -0.69
CA ILE A 249 17.19 2.12 -1.44
C ILE A 249 17.37 3.51 -2.02
N GLU A 250 17.08 3.65 -3.30
CA GLU A 250 16.83 4.94 -3.95
C GLU A 250 15.36 5.03 -4.35
N ASP A 251 14.70 6.06 -3.84
CA ASP A 251 13.32 6.36 -4.19
C ASP A 251 13.30 7.29 -5.41
N PHE A 252 12.37 7.07 -6.32
CA PHE A 252 12.20 7.89 -7.53
C PHE A 252 10.74 8.23 -7.78
N SER A 253 10.51 9.31 -8.51
CA SER A 253 9.17 9.78 -8.89
C SER A 253 9.24 10.61 -10.15
N THR A 254 8.10 10.84 -10.80
CA THR A 254 8.06 11.76 -11.95
C THR A 254 7.84 13.18 -11.51
N VAL A 255 8.47 14.12 -12.20
CA VAL A 255 8.29 15.56 -11.96
C VAL A 255 7.17 16.09 -12.86
N ALA A 256 6.50 17.18 -12.44
CA ALA A 256 5.48 17.83 -13.26
C ALA A 256 6.07 18.25 -14.62
N PRO A 257 5.35 18.06 -15.75
CA PRO A 257 3.89 17.89 -15.85
C PRO A 257 3.35 16.44 -15.88
N GLY A 258 4.18 15.42 -15.62
CA GLY A 258 3.80 14.00 -15.70
C GLY A 258 4.40 13.29 -16.92
N ILE A 259 4.12 12.00 -17.05
CA ILE A 259 4.62 11.14 -18.13
C ILE A 259 3.69 11.27 -19.35
N ASP A 260 4.29 11.56 -20.52
CA ASP A 260 3.58 11.50 -21.79
C ASP A 260 3.21 10.04 -22.15
N PRO A 261 1.94 9.72 -22.42
CA PRO A 261 1.50 8.39 -22.86
C PRO A 261 2.27 7.76 -24.01
N ILE A 262 2.67 8.59 -24.96
CA ILE A 262 3.08 8.19 -26.30
C ILE A 262 4.58 8.10 -26.34
N THR A 263 5.23 9.11 -25.76
CA THR A 263 6.68 9.31 -25.85
C THR A 263 7.41 9.15 -24.52
N GLY A 264 6.66 9.06 -23.41
CA GLY A 264 7.22 8.97 -22.08
C GLY A 264 7.76 7.59 -21.74
N ILE A 265 7.68 7.23 -20.47
CA ILE A 265 8.42 6.08 -19.90
C ILE A 265 7.72 4.76 -20.23
N SER A 266 8.46 3.79 -20.75
CA SER A 266 8.02 2.39 -20.94
C SER A 266 8.56 1.44 -19.89
N SER A 267 9.72 1.73 -19.32
CA SER A 267 10.31 0.91 -18.25
C SER A 267 11.28 1.72 -17.42
N VAL A 268 11.45 1.31 -16.17
CA VAL A 268 12.50 1.80 -15.27
C VAL A 268 13.36 0.61 -14.88
N SER A 269 14.68 0.79 -14.91
CA SER A 269 15.66 -0.25 -14.63
C SER A 269 16.75 0.27 -13.69
N VAL A 270 17.35 -0.64 -12.94
CA VAL A 270 18.58 -0.41 -12.19
C VAL A 270 19.74 -1.03 -12.93
N VAL A 271 20.79 -0.25 -13.12
CA VAL A 271 22.09 -0.72 -13.57
C VAL A 271 23.02 -0.70 -12.36
N LEU A 272 23.27 -1.89 -11.79
CA LEU A 272 24.23 -2.07 -10.71
C LEU A 272 25.53 -2.64 -11.28
N THR A 273 26.62 -1.89 -11.20
CA THR A 273 27.95 -2.36 -11.60
C THR A 273 28.69 -2.88 -10.37
N LEU A 274 29.00 -4.18 -10.35
CA LEU A 274 29.75 -4.82 -9.28
C LEU A 274 31.22 -4.36 -9.27
N ASN A 275 31.93 -4.60 -8.17
CA ASN A 275 33.34 -4.21 -8.02
C ASN A 275 34.28 -4.88 -9.04
N ASP A 276 33.88 -6.02 -9.60
CA ASP A 276 34.62 -6.71 -10.67
C ASP A 276 34.35 -6.13 -12.07
N GLY A 277 33.50 -5.10 -12.16
CA GLY A 277 33.11 -4.43 -13.40
C GLY A 277 31.95 -5.11 -14.14
N THR A 278 31.38 -6.20 -13.62
CA THR A 278 30.21 -6.84 -14.22
C THR A 278 28.93 -6.09 -13.87
N ILE A 279 27.96 -6.08 -14.79
CA ILE A 279 26.62 -5.56 -14.51
C ILE A 279 25.78 -6.69 -13.92
N TYR A 280 25.19 -6.46 -12.75
CA TYR A 280 24.26 -7.41 -12.15
C TYR A 280 23.05 -7.60 -13.06
N SER A 281 22.65 -8.86 -13.27
CA SER A 281 21.38 -9.19 -13.92
C SER A 281 20.78 -10.44 -13.28
N SER A 282 19.46 -10.43 -13.12
CA SER A 282 18.72 -11.58 -12.61
C SER A 282 18.01 -12.32 -13.74
N LYS A 283 17.77 -13.62 -13.55
CA LYS A 283 17.02 -14.42 -14.55
C LYS A 283 15.60 -13.92 -14.77
N ASP A 284 14.99 -13.38 -13.72
CA ASP A 284 13.60 -12.93 -13.70
C ASP A 284 13.45 -11.45 -14.05
N GLY A 285 14.56 -10.75 -14.30
CA GLY A 285 14.57 -9.32 -14.65
C GLY A 285 14.07 -8.41 -13.54
N ALA A 286 14.21 -8.80 -12.26
CA ALA A 286 13.75 -8.04 -11.10
C ALA A 286 14.34 -6.61 -11.04
N GLU A 287 15.51 -6.40 -11.65
CA GLU A 287 16.16 -5.11 -11.84
C GLU A 287 15.41 -4.16 -12.81
N THR A 288 14.33 -4.62 -13.46
CA THR A 288 13.54 -3.83 -14.40
C THR A 288 12.06 -3.97 -14.12
N VAL A 289 11.34 -2.85 -14.16
CA VAL A 289 9.88 -2.83 -14.16
C VAL A 289 9.38 -2.20 -15.45
N ALA A 290 8.57 -2.96 -16.21
CA ALA A 290 7.88 -2.44 -17.37
C ALA A 290 6.61 -1.68 -16.94
N ILE A 291 6.39 -0.52 -17.54
CA ILE A 291 5.14 0.21 -17.46
C ILE A 291 4.26 -0.31 -18.58
N GLU A 292 3.46 -1.32 -18.24
CA GLU A 292 2.51 -1.91 -19.17
C GLU A 292 1.33 -0.98 -19.45
N ASP A 293 0.77 -1.12 -20.65
CA ASP A 293 -0.44 -0.42 -21.05
C ASP A 293 -1.68 -1.01 -20.37
N ARG A 294 -1.89 -0.60 -19.12
CA ARG A 294 -2.98 -1.08 -18.28
C ARG A 294 -4.20 -0.17 -18.32
N ILE A 295 -5.31 -0.71 -17.81
CA ILE A 295 -6.52 0.05 -17.50
C ILE A 295 -6.28 0.77 -16.17
N ILE A 296 -6.36 2.10 -16.14
CA ILE A 296 -6.12 2.91 -14.94
C ILE A 296 -7.32 3.80 -14.66
N VAL A 297 -7.83 3.74 -13.43
CA VAL A 297 -8.88 4.65 -12.95
C VAL A 297 -8.28 6.04 -12.75
N ASP A 298 -8.88 7.06 -13.36
CA ASP A 298 -8.55 8.45 -13.10
C ASP A 298 -9.25 8.91 -11.82
N LEU A 299 -8.45 9.20 -10.79
CA LEU A 299 -8.94 9.58 -9.45
C LEU A 299 -9.11 11.10 -9.27
N GLY A 300 -8.83 11.90 -10.30
CA GLY A 300 -8.83 13.37 -10.20
C GLY A 300 -10.05 14.04 -10.82
N ILE A 301 -10.57 13.49 -11.91
CA ILE A 301 -11.69 14.12 -12.58
C ILE A 301 -12.97 14.08 -11.72
N PRO A 302 -13.80 15.14 -11.76
CA PRO A 302 -15.06 15.23 -11.01
C PRO A 302 -16.09 14.16 -11.38
N PHE A 303 -15.74 13.21 -12.25
CA PHE A 303 -16.55 12.09 -12.72
C PHE A 303 -16.17 10.75 -12.11
N SER A 304 -15.16 10.67 -11.22
CA SER A 304 -14.89 9.49 -10.39
C SER A 304 -15.45 9.68 -8.97
N CYS A 305 -16.75 9.95 -8.86
CA CYS A 305 -17.41 10.39 -7.64
C CYS A 305 -18.80 9.75 -7.46
N VAL A 306 -19.35 9.88 -6.26
CA VAL A 306 -20.77 9.59 -6.01
C VAL A 306 -21.59 10.70 -6.66
N TYR A 307 -22.47 10.31 -7.58
CA TYR A 307 -23.39 11.19 -8.27
C TYR A 307 -24.82 10.90 -7.81
N MET A 308 -25.65 11.94 -7.74
CA MET A 308 -27.09 11.82 -7.56
C MET A 308 -27.77 12.36 -8.82
N SER A 309 -28.58 11.54 -9.48
CA SER A 309 -29.33 11.94 -10.67
C SER A 309 -30.36 13.04 -10.35
N PRO A 310 -30.83 13.81 -11.35
CA PRO A 310 -31.99 14.69 -11.19
C PRO A 310 -33.22 13.95 -10.64
N GLU A 311 -33.32 12.65 -10.90
CA GLU A 311 -34.37 11.75 -10.44
C GLU A 311 -34.14 11.23 -9.01
N GLY A 312 -32.97 11.49 -8.41
CA GLY A 312 -32.61 11.13 -7.04
C GLY A 312 -31.83 9.82 -6.88
N ASP A 313 -31.47 9.16 -7.98
CA ASP A 313 -30.71 7.91 -7.96
C ASP A 313 -29.25 8.17 -7.59
N ILE A 314 -28.71 7.39 -6.64
CA ILE A 314 -27.31 7.48 -6.24
C ILE A 314 -26.51 6.48 -7.05
N GLY A 315 -25.40 6.92 -7.64
CA GLY A 315 -24.49 6.08 -8.41
C GLY A 315 -23.04 6.48 -8.22
N VAL A 316 -22.12 5.64 -8.68
CA VAL A 316 -20.71 5.97 -8.81
C VAL A 316 -20.41 6.11 -10.28
N ASN A 317 -19.92 7.28 -10.68
CA ASN A 317 -19.30 7.43 -11.99
C ASN A 317 -17.81 7.09 -11.83
N ILE A 318 -17.22 6.38 -12.80
CA ILE A 318 -15.81 5.98 -12.80
C ILE A 318 -15.25 6.29 -14.18
N SER A 319 -14.19 7.10 -14.21
CA SER A 319 -13.49 7.40 -15.46
C SER A 319 -12.14 6.71 -15.50
N ILE A 320 -11.82 6.16 -16.67
CA ILE A 320 -10.75 5.18 -16.80
C ILE A 320 -10.01 5.42 -18.10
N ALA A 321 -8.68 5.47 -18.05
CA ALA A 321 -7.85 5.49 -19.25
C ALA A 321 -7.35 4.08 -19.58
N VAL A 322 -7.40 3.74 -20.86
CA VAL A 322 -6.66 2.60 -21.41
C VAL A 322 -5.41 3.14 -22.09
N LEU A 323 -4.24 2.71 -21.63
CA LEU A 323 -2.94 3.25 -22.04
C LEU A 323 -2.41 2.77 -23.41
N ARG A 324 -3.20 2.02 -24.19
CA ARG A 324 -2.78 1.51 -25.52
C ARG A 324 -3.26 2.41 -26.67
N PRO A 325 -2.59 2.41 -27.84
CA PRO A 325 -3.07 3.11 -29.03
C PRO A 325 -4.54 2.78 -29.31
N PHE A 326 -5.36 3.80 -29.56
CA PHE A 326 -6.78 3.62 -29.81
C PHE A 326 -7.07 2.67 -30.96
N SER A 327 -7.91 1.67 -30.67
CA SER A 327 -8.59 0.86 -31.66
C SER A 327 -10.10 1.00 -31.43
N ALA A 328 -10.83 1.40 -32.48
CA ALA A 328 -12.29 1.49 -32.45
C ALA A 328 -12.99 0.13 -32.26
N TYR A 329 -12.24 -0.97 -32.33
CA TYR A 329 -12.72 -2.34 -32.08
C TYR A 329 -12.56 -2.77 -30.61
N ASP A 330 -11.89 -1.95 -29.81
CA ASP A 330 -11.65 -2.24 -28.41
C ASP A 330 -12.95 -2.15 -27.62
N LYS A 331 -13.28 -3.23 -26.91
CA LYS A 331 -14.40 -3.27 -25.97
C LYS A 331 -13.84 -3.38 -24.56
N VAL A 332 -14.24 -2.47 -23.68
CA VAL A 332 -13.88 -2.48 -22.27
C VAL A 332 -15.11 -2.88 -21.46
N TYR A 333 -14.96 -3.90 -20.63
CA TYR A 333 -16.01 -4.44 -19.78
C TYR A 333 -15.59 -4.30 -18.32
N PHE A 334 -16.56 -4.03 -17.46
CA PHE A 334 -16.35 -3.92 -16.03
C PHE A 334 -17.14 -4.95 -15.26
N ASP A 335 -16.41 -5.85 -14.62
CA ASP A 335 -16.94 -6.68 -13.56
C ASP A 335 -16.82 -5.91 -12.24
N TYR A 336 -17.92 -5.81 -11.50
CA TYR A 336 -17.96 -5.12 -10.21
C TYR A 336 -18.61 -6.00 -9.16
N GLU A 337 -18.18 -5.82 -7.92
CA GLU A 337 -18.71 -6.50 -6.75
C GLU A 337 -19.26 -5.44 -5.78
N LEU A 338 -20.56 -5.53 -5.47
CA LEU A 338 -21.18 -4.68 -4.45
C LEU A 338 -21.04 -5.37 -3.10
N ALA A 339 -20.28 -4.76 -2.19
CA ALA A 339 -20.04 -5.29 -0.84
C ALA A 339 -21.32 -5.50 0.00
N SER A 340 -22.45 -4.91 -0.41
CA SER A 340 -23.76 -5.03 0.26
C SER A 340 -24.51 -6.33 -0.07
N ASP A 341 -24.09 -7.10 -1.08
CA ASP A 341 -24.77 -8.34 -1.48
C ASP A 341 -23.86 -9.57 -1.39
N LEU A 342 -23.46 -9.90 -0.16
CA LEU A 342 -22.69 -11.09 0.18
C LEU A 342 -23.45 -12.42 -0.11
N SER A 343 -24.70 -12.35 -0.59
CA SER A 343 -25.52 -13.52 -0.93
C SER A 343 -25.38 -13.94 -2.39
N ARG A 344 -24.85 -13.07 -3.25
CA ARG A 344 -24.58 -13.39 -4.66
C ARG A 344 -23.31 -14.21 -4.80
N THR A 345 -23.46 -15.45 -5.28
CA THR A 345 -22.36 -16.34 -5.66
C THR A 345 -21.85 -16.10 -7.09
N THR A 346 -22.33 -15.06 -7.76
CA THR A 346 -22.03 -14.71 -9.15
C THR A 346 -21.64 -13.25 -9.23
N PHE A 347 -20.55 -12.93 -9.93
CA PHE A 347 -20.24 -11.58 -10.38
C PHE A 347 -21.48 -10.95 -11.01
N GLY A 348 -21.71 -9.64 -10.81
CA GLY A 348 -22.80 -8.93 -11.48
C GLY A 348 -22.71 -9.06 -13.00
N GLU A 349 -23.80 -8.78 -13.71
CA GLU A 349 -23.73 -8.62 -15.17
C GLU A 349 -22.68 -7.54 -15.49
N PRO A 350 -21.73 -7.78 -16.41
CA PRO A 350 -20.68 -6.83 -16.73
C PRO A 350 -21.29 -5.49 -17.16
N ILE A 351 -20.87 -4.39 -16.55
CA ILE A 351 -21.28 -3.06 -16.99
C ILE A 351 -20.43 -2.71 -18.21
N HIS A 352 -21.11 -2.41 -19.30
CA HIS A 352 -20.46 -1.89 -20.50
C HIS A 352 -19.90 -0.50 -20.22
N ALA A 353 -18.59 -0.36 -20.40
CA ALA A 353 -17.98 0.95 -20.38
C ALA A 353 -18.40 1.73 -21.62
N ASN A 354 -18.92 2.93 -21.42
CA ASN A 354 -19.19 3.82 -22.53
C ASN A 354 -17.90 4.57 -22.85
N PHE A 355 -17.40 4.38 -24.07
CA PHE A 355 -16.36 5.26 -24.59
C PHE A 355 -16.87 6.70 -24.53
N HIS A 356 -16.14 7.54 -23.81
CA HIS A 356 -16.56 8.92 -23.58
C HIS A 356 -15.77 9.88 -24.47
N ALA A 357 -14.45 9.69 -24.59
CA ALA A 357 -13.62 10.51 -25.47
C ALA A 357 -12.28 9.85 -25.80
N ALA A 358 -11.81 10.08 -27.02
CA ALA A 358 -10.39 10.08 -27.35
C ALA A 358 -10.03 11.56 -27.55
N ARG A 359 -9.15 12.11 -26.72
CA ARG A 359 -8.79 13.54 -26.84
C ARG A 359 -7.90 13.70 -28.09
N PRO A 360 -8.14 14.72 -28.94
CA PRO A 360 -7.23 15.02 -30.04
C PRO A 360 -5.81 15.25 -29.50
N GLY A 361 -4.85 14.43 -29.94
CA GLY A 361 -3.46 14.50 -29.48
C GLY A 361 -3.12 13.68 -28.23
N THR A 362 -4.04 12.88 -27.67
CA THR A 362 -3.72 11.90 -26.61
C THR A 362 -3.93 10.48 -27.11
N ALA A 363 -3.04 9.55 -26.76
CA ALA A 363 -3.23 8.12 -27.07
C ALA A 363 -4.11 7.37 -26.07
N TYR A 364 -4.71 8.06 -25.10
CA TYR A 364 -5.62 7.46 -24.13
C TYR A 364 -7.05 7.43 -24.63
N ASN A 365 -7.67 6.28 -24.41
CA ASN A 365 -9.12 6.16 -24.51
C ASN A 365 -9.70 6.27 -23.12
N TYR A 366 -10.56 7.25 -22.95
CA TYR A 366 -11.29 7.43 -21.72
C TYR A 366 -12.65 6.75 -21.84
N TYR A 367 -12.89 5.86 -20.89
CA TYR A 367 -14.17 5.18 -20.73
C TYR A 367 -14.81 5.67 -19.45
N GLY A 368 -16.10 5.97 -19.54
CA GLY A 368 -16.96 6.25 -18.40
C GLY A 368 -17.78 5.02 -18.06
N VAL A 369 -17.87 4.70 -16.78
CA VAL A 369 -18.73 3.65 -16.25
C VAL A 369 -19.63 4.26 -15.20
N GLN A 370 -20.93 4.10 -15.37
CA GLN A 370 -21.90 4.46 -14.35
C GLN A 370 -22.35 3.19 -13.64
N VAL A 371 -21.99 3.08 -12.36
CA VAL A 371 -22.41 1.99 -11.48
C VAL A 371 -23.58 2.50 -10.64
N PRO A 372 -24.82 2.05 -10.87
CA PRO A 372 -25.92 2.34 -9.96
C PRO A 372 -25.66 1.68 -8.59
N VAL A 373 -25.94 2.39 -7.50
CA VAL A 373 -25.71 1.93 -6.11
C VAL A 373 -27.01 1.58 -5.42
#